data_AF-A0A4W3GTJ8-F1
#
_entry.id   AF-A0A4W3GTJ8-F1
#
_cell.length_a   1.000
_cell.length_b   1.000
_cell.length_c   1.000
_cell.angle_alpha   90.00
_cell.angle_beta   90.00
_cell.angle_gamma   90.00
#
_symmetry.space_group_name_H-M   'P 1'
#
loop_
_entity.id
_entity.type
_entity.pdbx_description
1 polymer ?
#
loop_
_entity_poly.entity_id
_entity_poly.type
_entity_poly.pdbx_seq_one_letter_code
_entity_poly.pdbx_strand_id
1 'polypeptide(L)'
;MIIPYIKCKDYYYKTRLFQIVLFFFLSISLNKKRDTKHSSARQSLPVQFQINVILKGLESTQYINGTSNAEVQMPIEHVYKVENLGQVSLPVTLTFKVPIAMKPNIFWESINISSNDLTNIKCRRSNQTSNEKSSPVSNRISHSDTGIHRQGHERC
;
A
#
# COMPACT_ATOMS: atom_id res chain seq x y z
N MET A 1 11.68 -15.53 -53.31
CA MET A 1 11.15 -16.00 -52.02
C MET A 1 11.90 -15.25 -50.92
N ILE A 2 11.25 -14.38 -50.16
CA ILE A 2 11.88 -13.63 -49.05
C ILE A 2 11.55 -14.40 -47.77
N ILE A 3 12.57 -14.89 -47.07
CA ILE A 3 12.40 -15.57 -45.77
C ILE A 3 12.45 -14.46 -44.70
N PRO A 4 11.36 -14.18 -43.97
CA PRO A 4 11.40 -13.20 -42.90
C PRO A 4 12.25 -13.78 -41.75
N TYR A 5 13.29 -13.04 -41.37
CA TYR A 5 14.10 -13.37 -40.21
C TYR A 5 13.43 -12.81 -38.95
N ILE A 6 12.85 -13.69 -38.13
CA ILE A 6 12.17 -13.33 -36.89
C ILE A 6 13.20 -13.44 -35.75
N LYS A 7 13.62 -12.30 -35.17
CA LYS A 7 14.38 -12.29 -33.92
C LYS A 7 13.40 -12.30 -32.74
N CYS A 8 13.36 -13.41 -32.01
CA CYS A 8 12.80 -13.42 -30.65
C CYS A 8 13.81 -12.76 -29.71
N LYS A 9 13.34 -11.85 -28.86
CA LYS A 9 14.17 -11.22 -27.83
C LYS A 9 13.45 -11.32 -26.50
N ASP A 10 14.13 -11.85 -25.51
CA ASP A 10 13.63 -11.84 -24.13
C ASP A 10 13.85 -10.46 -23.53
N TYR A 11 12.80 -9.92 -22.91
CA TYR A 11 12.83 -8.62 -22.25
C TYR A 11 12.77 -8.81 -20.75
N TYR A 12 13.85 -8.46 -20.06
CA TYR A 12 13.91 -8.39 -18.60
C TYR A 12 13.78 -6.92 -18.19
N TYR A 13 12.61 -6.53 -17.71
CA TYR A 13 12.41 -5.19 -17.17
C TYR A 13 13.02 -5.13 -15.75
N LYS A 14 13.97 -4.22 -15.53
CA LYS A 14 14.59 -4.02 -14.21
C LYS A 14 14.13 -2.73 -13.54
N THR A 15 13.48 -1.84 -14.28
CA THR A 15 13.15 -0.47 -13.83
C THR A 15 11.64 -0.24 -13.76
N ARG A 16 11.19 0.27 -12.60
CA ARG A 16 9.79 0.57 -12.25
C ARG A 16 9.14 1.72 -13.03
N LEU A 17 9.86 2.33 -13.97
CA LEU A 17 9.48 3.62 -14.54
C LEU A 17 8.61 3.48 -15.80
N PHE A 18 8.55 2.31 -16.42
CA PHE A 18 7.85 2.15 -17.69
C PHE A 18 6.60 1.28 -17.53
N GLN A 19 5.44 1.93 -17.61
CA GLN A 19 4.12 1.28 -17.64
C GLN A 19 3.81 0.66 -19.02
N ILE A 20 4.58 1.02 -20.04
CA ILE A 20 4.37 0.60 -21.43
C ILE A 20 5.73 0.32 -22.08
N VAL A 21 5.86 -0.82 -22.76
CA VAL A 21 6.95 -1.11 -23.69
C VAL A 21 6.47 -0.80 -25.10
N LEU A 22 7.32 -0.11 -25.87
CA LEU A 22 7.03 0.29 -27.25
C LEU A 22 7.93 -0.48 -28.19
N PHE A 23 7.32 -1.25 -29.08
CA PHE A 23 7.99 -1.96 -30.16
C PHE A 23 7.88 -1.15 -31.44
N PHE A 24 9.02 -0.97 -32.11
CA PHE A 24 9.10 -0.36 -33.42
C PHE A 24 9.57 -1.41 -34.42
N PHE A 25 8.75 -1.64 -35.44
CA PHE A 25 9.06 -2.55 -36.53
C PHE A 25 9.39 -1.72 -37.76
N LEU A 26 10.50 -2.03 -38.40
CA LEU A 26 10.97 -1.39 -39.63
C LEU A 26 11.27 -2.47 -40.66
N SER A 27 10.70 -2.32 -41.85
CA SER A 27 11.02 -3.15 -43.01
C SER A 27 11.87 -2.35 -43.99
N ILE A 28 12.95 -2.96 -44.46
CA ILE A 28 13.93 -2.33 -45.36
C ILE A 28 14.11 -3.24 -46.56
N SER A 29 14.11 -2.67 -47.76
CA SER A 29 14.41 -3.38 -49.01
C SER A 29 15.52 -2.65 -49.78
N LEU A 30 16.27 -3.40 -50.58
CA LEU A 30 17.35 -2.87 -51.43
C LEU A 30 16.86 -2.50 -52.84
N ASN A 31 15.57 -2.23 -53.00
CA ASN A 31 15.00 -1.87 -54.30
C ASN A 31 15.45 -0.47 -54.73
N LYS A 32 15.66 -0.28 -56.03
CA LYS A 32 16.11 0.99 -56.61
C LYS A 32 15.13 2.15 -56.38
N LYS A 33 13.82 1.84 -56.27
CA LYS A 33 12.77 2.79 -55.90
C LYS A 33 12.42 2.61 -54.42
N ARG A 34 12.50 3.69 -53.66
CA ARG A 34 12.13 3.74 -52.25
C ARG A 34 10.62 3.95 -52.12
N ASP A 35 9.90 2.94 -51.60
CA ASP A 35 8.51 3.05 -51.17
C ASP A 35 8.43 2.73 -49.67
N THR A 36 7.95 3.68 -48.89
CA THR A 36 7.97 3.64 -47.41
C THR A 36 6.58 3.74 -46.80
N LYS A 37 5.50 3.73 -47.60
CA LYS A 37 4.14 3.98 -47.09
C LYS A 37 3.70 3.00 -46.00
N HIS A 38 4.25 1.79 -46.00
CA HIS A 38 3.97 0.74 -45.02
C HIS A 38 5.24 0.08 -44.47
N SER A 39 6.36 0.83 -44.43
CA SER A 39 7.64 0.28 -43.99
C SER A 39 7.85 0.31 -42.48
N SER A 40 6.89 0.83 -41.72
CA SER A 40 6.96 0.91 -40.26
C SER A 40 5.65 0.53 -39.59
N ALA A 41 5.77 -0.10 -38.42
CA ALA A 41 4.66 -0.35 -37.52
C ALA A 41 5.11 -0.13 -36.08
N ARG A 42 4.17 0.23 -35.21
CA ARG A 42 4.41 0.42 -33.79
C ARG A 42 3.38 -0.35 -32.99
N GLN A 43 3.85 -1.05 -31.96
CA GLN A 43 2.98 -1.76 -31.02
C GLN A 43 3.34 -1.36 -29.60
N SER A 44 2.34 -1.02 -28.81
CA SER A 44 2.48 -0.85 -27.36
C SER A 44 2.07 -2.11 -26.63
N LEU A 45 2.83 -2.47 -25.61
CA LEU A 45 2.47 -3.52 -24.66
C LEU A 45 2.42 -2.92 -23.26
N PRO A 46 1.26 -2.91 -22.59
CA PRO A 46 1.19 -2.49 -21.19
C PRO A 46 1.97 -3.47 -20.33
N VAL A 47 2.77 -2.94 -19.41
CA VAL A 47 3.53 -3.73 -18.43
C VAL A 47 2.74 -3.77 -17.14
N GLN A 48 2.40 -4.97 -16.70
CA GLN A 48 1.84 -5.21 -15.38
C GLN A 48 2.89 -5.92 -14.53
N PHE A 49 2.94 -5.54 -13.25
CA PHE A 49 3.83 -6.15 -12.28
C PHE A 49 3.01 -7.02 -11.34
N GLN A 50 3.51 -8.22 -11.06
CA GLN A 50 2.89 -9.08 -10.07
C GLN A 50 3.12 -8.52 -8.67
N ILE A 51 2.02 -8.13 -8.03
CA ILE A 51 1.98 -7.74 -6.63
C ILE A 51 1.44 -8.94 -5.85
N ASN A 52 2.16 -9.37 -4.82
CA ASN A 52 1.74 -10.47 -3.97
C ASN A 52 2.03 -10.13 -2.51
N VAL A 53 1.15 -9.35 -1.91
CA VAL A 53 1.26 -8.94 -0.51
C VAL A 53 0.34 -9.82 0.33
N ILE A 54 0.91 -10.42 1.36
CA ILE A 54 0.22 -11.31 2.29
C ILE A 54 0.24 -10.70 3.69
N LEU A 55 -0.85 -10.91 4.42
CA LEU A 55 -0.98 -10.58 5.84
C LEU A 55 -1.15 -11.88 6.62
N LYS A 56 -0.25 -12.12 7.57
CA LYS A 56 -0.27 -13.30 8.43
C LYS A 56 -0.50 -12.87 9.87
N GLY A 57 -1.43 -13.52 10.57
CA GLY A 57 -1.47 -13.48 12.03
C GLY A 57 -0.36 -14.37 12.58
N LEU A 58 0.40 -13.86 13.54
CA LEU A 58 1.39 -14.60 14.30
C LEU A 58 0.79 -14.95 15.66
N GLU A 59 1.29 -14.33 16.73
CA GLU A 59 0.78 -14.51 18.08
C GLU A 59 -0.47 -13.67 18.32
N SER A 60 -1.42 -14.25 19.05
CA SER A 60 -2.71 -13.64 19.33
C SER A 60 -3.23 -14.16 20.66
N THR A 61 -3.68 -13.27 21.54
CA THR A 61 -4.48 -13.66 22.69
C THR A 61 -5.77 -14.33 22.19
N GLN A 62 -5.95 -15.62 22.51
CA GLN A 62 -7.10 -16.39 22.03
C GLN A 62 -8.28 -16.35 23.00
N TYR A 63 -7.98 -16.33 24.30
CA TYR A 63 -8.97 -16.32 25.36
C TYR A 63 -8.45 -15.50 26.54
N ILE A 64 -9.40 -15.00 27.33
CA ILE A 64 -9.13 -14.30 28.58
C ILE A 64 -9.92 -15.05 29.64
N ASN A 65 -9.24 -15.47 30.70
CA ASN A 65 -9.88 -16.10 31.84
C ASN A 65 -10.13 -15.03 32.89
N GLY A 66 -11.41 -14.71 33.13
CA GLY A 66 -11.84 -13.76 34.14
C GLY A 66 -12.76 -14.42 35.17
N THR A 67 -12.60 -14.06 36.44
CA THR A 67 -13.54 -14.41 37.51
C THR A 67 -14.55 -13.27 37.69
N SER A 68 -15.82 -13.58 37.97
CA SER A 68 -16.91 -12.59 37.92
C SER A 68 -16.86 -11.48 38.98
N ASN A 69 -15.94 -11.56 39.95
CA ASN A 69 -15.99 -10.74 41.16
C ASN A 69 -14.87 -9.69 41.23
N ALA A 70 -14.07 -9.54 40.19
CA ALA A 70 -13.01 -8.54 40.14
C ALA A 70 -13.01 -7.82 38.78
N GLU A 71 -12.90 -6.49 38.83
CA GLU A 71 -12.49 -5.71 37.68
C GLU A 71 -11.02 -6.03 37.40
N VAL A 72 -10.74 -6.74 36.30
CA VAL A 72 -9.39 -7.15 35.94
C VAL A 72 -9.05 -6.58 34.57
N GLN A 73 -7.96 -5.82 34.51
CA GLN A 73 -7.34 -5.43 33.25
C GLN A 73 -6.38 -6.54 32.82
N MET A 74 -6.67 -7.14 31.67
CA MET A 74 -5.85 -8.20 31.10
C MET A 74 -5.23 -7.70 29.80
N PRO A 75 -3.92 -7.88 29.59
CA PRO A 75 -3.28 -7.50 28.33
C PRO A 75 -3.81 -8.39 27.20
N ILE A 76 -4.16 -7.76 26.08
CA ILE A 76 -4.59 -8.42 24.85
C ILE A 76 -3.63 -7.98 23.75
N GLU A 77 -3.02 -8.95 23.08
CA GLU A 77 -2.02 -8.71 22.05
C GLU A 77 -2.35 -9.48 20.79
N HIS A 78 -2.17 -8.82 19.64
CA HIS A 78 -2.26 -9.43 18.33
C HIS A 78 -1.09 -8.96 17.47
N VAL A 79 -0.30 -9.90 16.98
CA VAL A 79 0.88 -9.65 16.17
C VAL A 79 0.60 -10.06 14.74
N TYR A 80 0.88 -9.17 13.80
CA TYR A 80 0.71 -9.42 12.38
C TYR A 80 2.02 -9.24 11.63
N LYS A 81 2.26 -10.11 10.64
CA LYS A 81 3.37 -9.99 9.69
C LYS A 81 2.84 -9.67 8.31
N VAL A 82 3.46 -8.67 7.69
CA VAL A 82 3.17 -8.26 6.32
C VAL A 82 4.38 -8.66 5.48
N GLU A 83 4.15 -9.44 4.42
CA GLU A 83 5.21 -9.85 3.51
C GLU A 83 4.80 -9.56 2.07
N ASN A 84 5.73 -9.04 1.28
CA ASN A 84 5.55 -8.92 -0.16
C ASN A 84 6.39 -10.01 -0.85
N LEU A 85 5.70 -11.03 -1.36
CA LEU A 85 6.26 -12.12 -2.14
C LEU A 85 6.33 -11.79 -3.64
N GLY A 86 5.85 -10.62 -4.04
CA GLY A 86 5.87 -10.13 -5.41
C GLY A 86 7.25 -9.68 -5.85
N GLN A 87 7.40 -9.49 -7.17
CA GLN A 87 8.68 -9.08 -7.76
C GLN A 87 8.99 -7.58 -7.54
N VAL A 88 7.99 -6.80 -7.09
CA VAL A 88 8.08 -5.34 -6.96
C VAL A 88 7.63 -4.89 -5.58
N SER A 89 8.42 -4.05 -4.92
CA SER A 89 8.12 -3.48 -3.59
C SER A 89 7.25 -2.22 -3.68
N LEU A 90 5.98 -2.24 -3.34
CA LEU A 90 5.11 -1.06 -3.44
C LEU A 90 4.71 -0.55 -2.05
N PRO A 91 4.48 0.76 -1.89
CA PRO A 91 3.88 1.27 -0.66
C PRO A 91 2.47 0.69 -0.54
N VAL A 92 2.15 0.13 0.62
CA VAL A 92 0.83 -0.43 0.93
C VAL A 92 0.25 0.22 2.17
N THR A 93 -1.07 0.33 2.23
CA THR A 93 -1.79 0.83 3.39
C THR A 93 -2.61 -0.31 3.98
N LEU A 94 -2.45 -0.53 5.29
CA LEU A 94 -3.19 -1.54 6.04
C LEU A 94 -4.12 -0.85 7.03
N THR A 95 -5.34 -1.37 7.15
CA THR A 95 -6.33 -0.86 8.09
C THR A 95 -6.79 -2.00 8.99
N PHE A 96 -6.51 -1.87 10.28
CA PHE A 96 -7.01 -2.79 11.30
C PHE A 96 -8.27 -2.20 11.93
N LYS A 97 -9.37 -2.95 11.88
CA LYS A 97 -10.60 -2.61 12.58
C LYS A 97 -10.62 -3.38 13.90
N VAL A 98 -10.64 -2.63 14.99
CA VAL A 98 -10.58 -3.20 16.34
C VAL A 98 -11.86 -2.81 17.09
N PRO A 99 -12.60 -3.78 17.64
CA PRO A 99 -13.79 -3.48 18.43
C PRO A 99 -13.39 -2.90 19.79
N ILE A 100 -13.90 -1.71 20.11
CA ILE A 100 -13.66 -1.07 21.43
C ILE A 100 -14.52 -1.77 22.51
N ALA A 101 -15.67 -2.31 22.15
CA ALA A 101 -16.55 -3.08 23.03
C ALA A 101 -16.79 -4.47 22.42
N MET A 102 -16.46 -5.52 23.17
CA MET A 102 -16.66 -6.91 22.72
C MET A 102 -17.96 -7.50 23.25
N LYS A 103 -18.33 -7.15 24.49
CA LYS A 103 -19.56 -7.54 25.20
C LYS A 103 -19.94 -6.41 26.16
N PRO A 104 -21.17 -6.40 26.71
CA PRO A 104 -21.49 -5.53 27.84
C PRO A 104 -20.42 -5.66 28.92
N ASN A 105 -19.85 -4.53 29.34
CA ASN A 105 -18.81 -4.44 30.37
C ASN A 105 -17.43 -5.03 30.00
N ILE A 106 -17.17 -5.39 28.73
CA ILE A 106 -15.85 -5.82 28.24
C ILE A 106 -15.38 -4.87 27.15
N PHE A 107 -14.36 -4.07 27.47
CA PHE A 107 -13.84 -3.02 26.61
C PHE A 107 -12.33 -3.12 26.39
N TRP A 108 -11.87 -2.65 25.24
CA TRP A 108 -10.45 -2.37 25.01
C TRP A 108 -10.19 -0.89 25.29
N GLU A 109 -9.81 -0.57 26.52
CA GLU A 109 -9.60 0.81 26.97
C GLU A 109 -8.35 1.48 26.35
N SER A 110 -7.29 0.72 26.08
CA SER A 110 -6.01 1.28 25.63
C SER A 110 -5.38 0.48 24.49
N ILE A 111 -5.71 0.83 23.24
CA ILE A 111 -5.16 0.18 22.04
C ILE A 111 -3.83 0.82 21.67
N ASN A 112 -2.71 0.17 21.94
CA ASN A 112 -1.39 0.62 21.47
C ASN A 112 -1.00 -0.14 20.20
N ILE A 113 -0.47 0.58 19.21
CA ILE A 113 0.01 0.00 17.95
C ILE A 113 1.49 0.28 17.85
N SER A 114 2.29 -0.78 17.79
CA SER A 114 3.74 -0.72 17.60
C SER A 114 4.14 -1.48 16.33
N SER A 115 5.33 -1.20 15.85
CA SER A 115 5.96 -1.88 14.71
C SER A 115 7.40 -2.19 15.09
N ASN A 116 7.86 -3.37 14.70
CA ASN A 116 9.27 -3.75 14.86
C ASN A 116 10.17 -3.08 13.82
N ASP A 117 9.61 -2.57 12.71
CA ASP A 117 10.32 -1.71 11.75
C ASP A 117 9.94 -0.26 12.00
N LEU A 118 10.87 0.49 12.59
CA LEU A 118 10.72 1.89 12.98
C LEU A 118 10.93 2.88 11.83
N THR A 119 11.46 2.42 10.68
CA THR A 119 11.91 3.33 9.60
C THR A 119 10.92 3.41 8.44
N ASN A 120 10.21 2.32 8.15
CA ASN A 120 9.36 2.23 6.95
C ASN A 120 7.85 2.20 7.25
N ILE A 121 7.46 2.15 8.54
CA ILE A 121 6.06 1.98 8.94
C ILE A 121 5.60 3.19 9.76
N LYS A 122 4.47 3.76 9.35
CA LYS A 122 3.78 4.82 10.08
C LYS A 122 2.37 4.36 10.44
N CYS A 123 2.07 4.33 11.73
CA CYS A 123 0.77 3.94 12.25
C CYS A 123 0.00 5.20 12.67
N ARG A 124 -1.28 5.28 12.30
CA ARG A 124 -2.18 6.34 12.74
C ARG A 124 -3.51 5.73 13.18
N ARG A 125 -3.95 6.08 14.40
CA ARG A 125 -5.29 5.75 14.88
C ARG A 125 -6.30 6.67 14.20
N SER A 126 -7.38 6.10 13.68
CA SER A 126 -8.53 6.84 13.15
C SER A 126 -9.77 6.40 13.91
N ASN A 127 -10.45 7.34 14.56
CA ASN A 127 -11.71 7.04 15.23
C ASN A 127 -12.81 7.05 14.17
N GLN A 128 -13.26 5.87 13.72
CA GLN A 128 -14.49 5.77 12.94
C GLN A 128 -15.65 5.55 13.90
N THR A 129 -16.35 6.62 14.28
CA THR A 129 -17.68 6.53 14.87
C THR A 129 -18.64 6.11 13.77
N SER A 130 -19.19 4.89 13.84
CA SER A 130 -20.29 4.47 12.98
C SER A 130 -21.54 5.30 13.33
N ASN A 131 -21.68 6.48 12.72
CA ASN A 131 -22.91 7.25 12.60
C ASN A 131 -22.72 8.34 11.53
N GLU A 132 -22.79 7.96 10.25
CA GLU A 132 -23.11 8.91 9.17
C GLU A 132 -24.47 8.51 8.58
N LYS A 133 -25.54 9.05 9.17
CA LYS A 133 -26.78 9.33 8.45
C LYS A 133 -26.66 10.78 7.94
N SER A 134 -27.05 10.94 6.69
CA SER A 134 -26.77 12.07 5.80
C SER A 134 -27.30 13.44 6.25
N SER A 135 -26.57 14.47 5.78
CA SER A 135 -27.03 15.83 5.37
C SER A 135 -26.99 16.95 6.44
N PRO A 136 -27.03 18.24 6.04
CA PRO A 136 -25.82 19.02 5.74
C PRO A 136 -25.76 20.37 6.49
N VAL A 137 -24.64 21.11 6.29
CA VAL A 137 -24.46 22.55 6.55
C VAL A 137 -24.20 22.96 8.03
N SER A 138 -23.01 23.49 8.30
CA SER A 138 -22.80 24.95 8.44
C SER A 138 -21.40 25.28 8.95
N ASN A 139 -20.72 26.17 8.22
CA ASN A 139 -19.51 26.86 8.62
C ASN A 139 -19.68 27.61 9.96
N ARG A 140 -18.63 27.62 10.81
CA ARG A 140 -17.88 28.83 11.25
C ARG A 140 -16.87 28.54 12.38
N ILE A 141 -15.62 28.96 12.12
CA ILE A 141 -14.72 29.82 12.91
C ILE A 141 -14.50 29.39 14.39
N SER A 142 -13.28 29.13 14.87
CA SER A 142 -12.26 30.16 15.18
C SER A 142 -10.89 29.54 15.42
N HIS A 143 -9.85 30.04 14.74
CA HIS A 143 -8.47 29.92 15.20
C HIS A 143 -8.19 31.09 16.14
N SER A 144 -7.77 30.79 17.37
CA SER A 144 -7.03 31.73 18.22
C SER A 144 -5.55 31.38 18.13
N ASP A 145 -4.80 32.21 17.41
CA ASP A 145 -3.35 32.24 17.45
C ASP A 145 -2.88 32.76 18.81
N THR A 146 -2.03 31.98 19.48
CA THR A 146 -0.94 32.51 20.29
C THR A 146 0.25 31.58 20.10
N GLY A 147 1.21 32.04 19.29
CA GLY A 147 2.51 31.39 19.19
C GLY A 147 3.34 31.58 20.45
N ILE A 148 4.33 30.71 20.63
CA ILE A 148 5.67 31.06 21.13
C ILE A 148 6.65 30.00 20.58
N HIS A 149 7.64 30.52 19.88
CA HIS A 149 8.77 29.84 19.24
C HIS A 149 9.85 29.55 20.28
N ARG A 150 10.29 28.29 20.45
CA ARG A 150 11.66 27.98 20.88
C ARG A 150 12.18 26.71 20.23
N GLN A 151 13.26 26.91 19.50
CA GLN A 151 14.14 25.99 18.82
C GLN A 151 15.14 25.42 19.83
N GLY A 152 15.47 24.12 19.76
CA GLY A 152 16.49 23.56 20.63
C GLY A 152 16.71 22.05 20.54
N HIS A 153 17.78 21.70 19.83
CA HIS A 153 18.72 20.60 20.07
C HIS A 153 18.33 19.14 19.79
N GLU A 154 18.93 18.63 18.70
CA GLU A 154 19.31 17.24 18.47
C GLU A 154 20.54 16.84 19.32
N ARG A 155 20.53 15.59 19.82
CA ARG A 155 21.65 14.66 20.15
C ARG A 155 21.13 13.62 21.15
N CYS A 156 21.33 12.30 21.05
CA CYS A 156 22.07 11.42 20.14
C CYS A 156 21.19 10.19 19.85
#